data_AF-A0A2H6N7S5-F1
#
_entry.id   AF-A0A2H6N7S5-F1
#
_cell.length_a   1.000
_cell.length_b   1.000
_cell.length_c   1.000
_cell.angle_alpha   90.00
_cell.angle_beta   90.00
_cell.angle_gamma   90.00
#
_symmetry.space_group_name_H-M   'P 1'
#
loop_
_entity.id
_entity.type
_entity.pdbx_description
1 polymer ?
#
loop_
_entity_poly.entity_id
_entity_poly.type
_entity_poly.pdbx_seq_one_letter_code
_entity_poly.pdbx_strand_id
1 'polypeptide(L)'
;IQREGIYTSWIDFERNWIAEGGSRVYFPKAKQTEPARCAFPAQKIEPSGRRVLIPLLTGQPLPPEKLQEVMDGLATALDHFEGLFLQDKPFLVGSEVSLADLVAIVDLMQPVGVGCDIFKDRPRLSEWRKRTEDVIGKELFLQAHELILNISKLSTIQINPQLKEQLAPVLLKMMR
;
A
#
# COMPACT_ATOMS: atom_id res chain seq x y z
N ILE A 1 25.48 -15.54 7.86
CA ILE A 1 24.01 -15.70 8.06
C ILE A 1 23.34 -14.62 7.21
N GLN A 2 22.98 -14.97 5.97
CA GLN A 2 22.16 -14.17 5.07
C GLN A 2 20.70 -14.55 5.38
N ARG A 3 19.92 -13.63 5.95
CA ARG A 3 18.47 -13.68 5.83
C ARG A 3 18.09 -12.48 4.97
N GLU A 4 17.84 -12.75 3.69
CA GLU A 4 17.20 -11.78 2.82
C GLU A 4 15.74 -11.67 3.27
N GLY A 5 15.46 -10.65 4.08
CA GLY A 5 14.09 -10.32 4.47
C GLY A 5 13.39 -9.68 3.27
N ILE A 6 12.56 -10.46 2.56
CA ILE A 6 11.61 -9.88 1.62
C ILE A 6 10.47 -9.32 2.46
N TYR A 7 10.41 -8.00 2.61
CA TYR A 7 9.29 -7.33 3.26
C TYR A 7 8.03 -7.49 2.41
N THR A 8 6.96 -8.00 3.03
CA THR A 8 5.68 -8.27 2.37
C THR A 8 4.73 -7.08 2.40
N SER A 9 4.97 -6.13 3.31
CA SER A 9 4.27 -4.86 3.36
C SER A 9 5.12 -3.79 4.06
N TRP A 10 4.75 -2.52 3.88
CA TRP A 10 5.29 -1.38 4.60
C TRP A 10 5.10 -1.51 6.11
N ILE A 11 3.96 -2.02 6.56
CA ILE A 11 3.69 -2.23 8.00
C ILE A 11 4.61 -3.31 8.57
N ASP A 12 4.88 -4.38 7.80
CA ASP A 12 5.85 -5.40 8.21
C ASP A 12 7.28 -4.84 8.22
N PHE A 13 7.60 -3.95 7.30
CA PHE A 13 8.87 -3.23 7.28
C PHE A 13 9.03 -2.32 8.51
N GLU A 14 8.02 -1.50 8.82
CA GLU A 14 8.01 -0.60 9.96
C GLU A 14 8.18 -1.35 11.29
N ARG A 15 7.39 -2.41 11.49
CA ARG A 15 7.47 -3.25 12.71
C ARG A 15 8.86 -3.84 12.90
N ASN A 16 9.45 -4.38 11.82
CA ASN A 16 10.80 -4.94 11.88
C ASN A 16 11.86 -3.86 12.07
N TRP A 17 11.72 -2.68 11.44
CA TRP A 17 12.62 -1.54 11.62
C TRP A 17 12.65 -1.07 13.08
N ILE A 18 11.48 -0.95 13.71
CA ILE A 18 11.35 -0.62 15.14
C ILE A 18 12.01 -1.71 16.01
N ALA A 19 11.75 -2.98 15.71
CA ALA A 19 12.33 -4.10 16.44
C ALA A 19 13.86 -4.19 16.32
N GLU A 20 14.42 -3.78 15.18
CA GLU A 20 15.86 -3.83 14.89
C GLU A 20 16.61 -2.54 15.25
N GLY A 21 15.96 -1.57 15.91
CA GLY A 21 16.62 -0.33 16.35
C GLY A 21 17.09 0.56 15.21
N GLY A 22 16.40 0.50 14.06
CA GLY A 22 16.55 1.43 12.95
C GLY A 22 17.92 1.48 12.25
N SER A 23 18.75 0.43 12.37
CA SER A 23 20.15 0.50 11.93
C SER A 23 20.50 -0.34 10.69
N ARG A 24 19.56 -1.08 10.07
CA ARG A 24 19.98 -2.12 9.11
C ARG A 24 19.04 -2.47 7.96
N VAL A 25 18.48 -1.48 7.25
CA VAL A 25 17.78 -1.79 5.99
C VAL A 25 18.48 -1.17 4.79
N TYR A 26 19.01 -2.06 3.95
CA TYR A 26 19.67 -1.74 2.69
C TYR A 26 18.70 -1.99 1.55
N PHE A 27 18.45 -0.97 0.73
CA PHE A 27 17.58 -1.08 -0.44
C PHE A 27 18.41 -0.94 -1.73
N PRO A 28 18.36 -1.92 -2.64
CA PRO A 28 18.99 -1.78 -3.95
C PRO A 28 18.28 -0.70 -4.78
N LYS A 29 19.04 0.09 -5.53
CA LYS A 29 18.50 1.10 -6.46
C LYS A 29 17.81 0.42 -7.65
N ALA A 30 16.59 0.84 -7.97
CA ALA A 30 15.91 0.39 -9.19
C ALA A 30 16.54 1.07 -10.43
N LYS A 31 16.74 0.31 -11.53
CA LYS A 31 17.15 0.85 -12.83
C LYS A 31 15.90 1.15 -13.66
N GLN A 32 15.81 2.36 -14.20
CA GLN A 32 14.72 2.81 -15.08
C GLN A 32 14.79 2.11 -16.45
N THR A 33 13.67 1.61 -16.96
CA THR A 33 13.52 1.07 -18.32
C THR A 33 12.35 1.74 -19.05
N GLU A 34 12.48 1.90 -20.38
CA GLU A 34 11.58 2.67 -21.25
C GLU A 34 10.11 2.16 -21.26
N PRO A 35 9.11 3.06 -21.35
CA PRO A 35 7.71 2.67 -21.34
C PRO A 35 7.18 2.31 -22.75
N ALA A 36 6.52 1.17 -22.85
CA ALA A 36 5.64 0.84 -23.97
C ALA A 36 4.36 1.70 -23.91
N ARG A 37 3.90 2.19 -25.06
CA ARG A 37 2.75 3.10 -25.18
C ARG A 37 1.42 2.33 -25.18
N CYS A 38 0.61 2.55 -24.17
CA CYS A 38 -0.85 2.38 -24.21
C CYS A 38 -1.47 3.63 -23.56
N ALA A 39 -2.66 4.03 -24.01
CA ALA A 39 -3.37 5.20 -23.49
C ALA A 39 -4.60 4.75 -22.72
N PHE A 40 -4.75 5.17 -21.46
CA PHE A 40 -5.95 4.90 -20.65
C PHE A 40 -6.62 6.20 -20.16
N PRO A 41 -7.97 6.25 -20.13
CA PRO A 41 -8.72 7.40 -19.64
C PRO A 41 -8.75 7.46 -18.09
N ALA A 42 -8.69 8.68 -17.54
CA ALA A 42 -8.75 8.94 -16.11
C ALA A 42 -10.09 8.46 -15.49
N GLN A 43 -10.03 7.58 -14.50
CA GLN A 43 -11.20 7.08 -13.76
C GLN A 43 -11.36 7.81 -12.41
N LYS A 44 -12.60 8.19 -12.10
CA LYS A 44 -13.00 8.83 -10.84
C LYS A 44 -13.30 7.74 -9.81
N ILE A 45 -12.67 7.80 -8.63
CA ILE A 45 -12.88 6.84 -7.54
C ILE A 45 -14.13 7.27 -6.76
N GLU A 46 -15.19 6.45 -6.79
CA GLU A 46 -16.42 6.70 -6.03
C GLU A 46 -16.28 6.19 -4.57
N PRO A 47 -16.76 6.91 -3.55
CA PRO A 47 -16.63 6.51 -2.15
C PRO A 47 -17.47 5.26 -1.87
N SER A 48 -16.81 4.12 -1.62
CA SER A 48 -17.51 2.83 -1.51
C SER A 48 -18.09 2.52 -0.12
N GLY A 49 -17.89 3.40 0.87
CA GLY A 49 -18.24 3.16 2.27
C GLY A 49 -17.43 2.05 2.95
N ARG A 50 -16.60 1.31 2.20
CA ARG A 50 -15.70 0.25 2.68
C ARG A 50 -14.34 0.86 2.96
N ARG A 51 -13.70 0.48 4.07
CA ARG A 51 -12.37 0.99 4.45
C ARG A 51 -11.29 -0.09 4.47
N VAL A 52 -11.65 -1.33 4.14
CA VAL A 52 -10.76 -2.51 4.15
C VAL A 52 -11.15 -3.48 3.02
N LEU A 53 -10.16 -4.22 2.50
CA LEU A 53 -10.33 -5.17 1.40
C LEU A 53 -10.79 -6.57 1.84
N ILE A 54 -10.44 -7.02 3.05
CA ILE A 54 -10.73 -8.38 3.51
C ILE A 54 -12.22 -8.75 3.39
N PRO A 55 -13.19 -7.89 3.78
CA PRO A 55 -14.61 -8.19 3.61
C PRO A 55 -15.04 -8.42 2.15
N LEU A 56 -14.35 -7.82 1.18
CA LEU A 56 -14.61 -8.04 -0.24
C LEU A 56 -14.21 -9.46 -0.66
N LEU A 57 -13.13 -9.98 -0.09
CA LEU A 57 -12.57 -11.29 -0.43
C LEU A 57 -13.28 -12.43 0.31
N THR A 58 -13.62 -12.21 1.57
CA THR A 58 -14.26 -13.23 2.43
C THR A 58 -15.78 -13.22 2.33
N GLY A 59 -16.37 -12.10 1.89
CA GLY A 59 -17.81 -11.87 1.97
C GLY A 59 -18.33 -11.74 3.41
N GLN A 60 -17.44 -11.71 4.41
CA GLN A 60 -17.79 -11.59 5.82
C GLN A 60 -17.54 -10.16 6.31
N PRO A 61 -18.47 -9.58 7.08
CA PRO A 61 -18.26 -8.25 7.64
C PRO A 61 -17.11 -8.26 8.65
N LEU A 62 -16.30 -7.21 8.64
CA LEU A 62 -15.30 -7.00 9.68
C LEU A 62 -15.98 -6.44 10.95
N PRO A 63 -15.72 -6.97 12.15
CA PRO A 63 -16.24 -6.40 13.39
C PRO A 63 -15.87 -4.91 13.52
N PRO A 64 -16.76 -4.04 14.03
CA PRO A 64 -16.48 -2.61 14.16
C PRO A 64 -15.25 -2.30 15.03
N GLU A 65 -15.02 -3.06 16.11
CA GLU A 65 -13.82 -2.88 16.95
C GLU A 65 -12.56 -3.17 16.15
N LYS A 66 -12.58 -4.21 15.31
CA LYS A 66 -11.43 -4.62 14.52
C LYS A 66 -11.16 -3.63 13.39
N LEU A 67 -12.23 -3.08 12.81
CA LEU A 67 -12.09 -1.98 11.87
C LEU A 67 -11.43 -0.77 12.53
N GLN A 68 -11.85 -0.40 13.73
CA GLN A 68 -11.24 0.71 14.47
C GLN A 68 -9.77 0.44 14.77
N GLU A 69 -9.43 -0.75 15.26
CA GLU A 69 -8.05 -1.18 15.51
C GLU A 69 -7.17 -1.05 14.25
N VAL A 70 -7.68 -1.49 13.10
CA VAL A 70 -6.98 -1.38 11.81
C VAL A 70 -6.81 0.08 11.39
N MET A 71 -7.83 0.92 11.59
CA MET A 71 -7.75 2.35 11.25
C MET A 71 -6.78 3.10 12.17
N ASP A 72 -6.75 2.80 13.47
CA ASP A 72 -5.82 3.40 14.43
C ASP A 72 -4.38 2.94 14.15
N GLY A 73 -4.20 1.66 13.82
CA GLY A 73 -2.92 1.12 13.37
C GLY A 73 -2.42 1.78 12.09
N LEU A 74 -3.30 2.01 11.11
CA LEU A 74 -2.98 2.75 9.89
C LEU A 74 -2.58 4.19 10.19
N ALA A 75 -3.34 4.90 11.05
CA ALA A 75 -3.01 6.27 11.43
C ALA A 75 -1.62 6.36 12.09
N THR A 76 -1.33 5.44 13.01
CA THR A 76 -0.01 5.34 13.67
C THR A 76 1.11 5.07 12.66
N ALA A 77 0.89 4.13 11.74
CA ALA A 77 1.86 3.81 10.69
C ALA A 77 2.15 5.01 9.77
N LEU A 78 1.14 5.82 9.46
CA LEU A 78 1.30 7.05 8.68
C LEU A 78 2.05 8.14 9.47
N ASP A 79 1.84 8.23 10.79
CA ASP A 79 2.60 9.15 11.64
C ASP A 79 4.09 8.76 11.67
N HIS A 80 4.39 7.46 11.77
CA HIS A 80 5.76 6.97 11.67
C HIS A 80 6.33 7.12 10.25
N PHE A 81 5.52 6.89 9.22
CA PHE A 81 5.90 7.13 7.83
C PHE A 81 6.44 8.56 7.67
N GLU A 82 5.68 9.56 8.13
CA GLU A 82 6.06 10.96 8.01
C GLU A 82 7.18 11.35 8.99
N GLY A 83 7.06 10.96 10.26
CA GLY A 83 7.96 11.40 11.33
C GLY A 83 9.31 10.69 11.37
N LEU A 84 9.36 9.41 11.00
CA LEU A 84 10.58 8.60 11.11
C LEU A 84 11.24 8.35 9.75
N PHE A 85 10.45 8.05 8.71
CA PHE A 85 11.02 7.64 7.43
C PHE A 85 11.13 8.80 6.45
N LEU A 86 10.04 9.49 6.15
CA LEU A 86 10.04 10.58 5.18
C LEU A 86 10.80 11.80 5.73
N GLN A 87 10.48 12.24 6.95
CA GLN A 87 11.05 13.47 7.52
C GLN A 87 10.99 14.61 6.48
N ASP A 88 12.00 15.47 6.42
CA ASP A 88 12.08 16.55 5.44
C ASP A 88 12.72 16.11 4.10
N LYS A 89 12.86 14.80 3.87
CA LYS A 89 13.43 14.24 2.64
C LYS A 89 12.38 14.16 1.53
N PRO A 90 12.78 14.20 0.25
CA PRO A 90 11.84 14.00 -0.85
C PRO A 90 11.32 12.56 -0.95
N PHE A 91 12.12 11.56 -0.54
CA PHE A 91 11.84 10.12 -0.57
C PHE A 91 12.26 9.42 0.74
N LEU A 92 11.80 8.18 0.96
CA LEU A 92 11.96 7.49 2.24
C LEU A 92 13.42 7.24 2.64
N VAL A 93 14.28 6.95 1.67
CA VAL A 93 15.69 6.60 1.93
C VAL A 93 16.66 7.74 1.55
N GLY A 94 16.17 8.85 0.98
CA GLY A 94 17.03 9.98 0.63
C GLY A 94 16.48 10.89 -0.46
N SER A 95 17.36 11.33 -1.36
CA SER A 95 17.07 12.28 -2.43
C SER A 95 16.52 11.66 -3.72
N GLU A 96 16.60 10.33 -3.86
CA GLU A 96 16.15 9.57 -5.03
C GLU A 96 15.13 8.52 -4.62
N VAL A 97 14.27 8.12 -5.58
CA VAL A 97 13.34 7.01 -5.38
C VAL A 97 14.11 5.72 -5.08
N SER A 98 13.58 4.92 -4.17
CA SER A 98 14.15 3.64 -3.77
C SER A 98 13.09 2.54 -3.77
N LEU A 99 13.50 1.29 -3.58
CA LEU A 99 12.57 0.18 -3.40
C LEU A 99 11.61 0.42 -2.22
N ALA A 100 12.03 1.15 -1.17
CA ALA A 100 11.17 1.49 -0.05
C ALA A 100 9.96 2.33 -0.51
N ASP A 101 10.19 3.30 -1.40
CA ASP A 101 9.12 4.16 -1.94
C ASP A 101 8.14 3.37 -2.81
N LEU A 102 8.65 2.42 -3.59
CA LEU A 102 7.84 1.55 -4.44
C LEU A 102 6.95 0.60 -3.61
N VAL A 103 7.51 -0.02 -2.56
CA VAL A 103 6.74 -0.89 -1.66
C VAL A 103 5.71 -0.08 -0.88
N ALA A 104 6.10 1.07 -0.35
CA ALA A 104 5.20 1.95 0.38
C ALA A 104 4.02 2.40 -0.49
N ILE A 105 4.27 2.83 -1.74
CA ILE A 105 3.20 3.43 -2.54
C ILE A 105 2.15 2.39 -2.95
N VAL A 106 2.55 1.17 -3.31
CA VAL A 106 1.59 0.11 -3.68
C VAL A 106 0.72 -0.31 -2.48
N ASP A 107 1.29 -0.28 -1.28
CA ASP A 107 0.56 -0.61 -0.05
C ASP A 107 -0.41 0.50 0.36
N LEU A 108 0.02 1.76 0.25
CA LEU A 108 -0.83 2.91 0.56
C LEU A 108 -1.95 3.13 -0.47
N MET A 109 -1.82 2.60 -1.68
CA MET A 109 -2.90 2.64 -2.67
C MET A 109 -4.02 1.62 -2.38
N GLN A 110 -3.81 0.62 -1.51
CA GLN A 110 -4.87 -0.32 -1.11
C GLN A 110 -6.03 0.34 -0.34
N PRO A 111 -5.79 1.10 0.75
CA PRO A 111 -6.86 1.83 1.43
C PRO A 111 -7.51 2.89 0.53
N VAL A 112 -6.75 3.51 -0.39
CA VAL A 112 -7.30 4.45 -1.39
C VAL A 112 -8.29 3.77 -2.33
N GLY A 113 -7.96 2.56 -2.80
CA GLY A 113 -8.81 1.79 -3.70
C GLY A 113 -10.19 1.44 -3.13
N VAL A 114 -10.31 1.35 -1.80
CA VAL A 114 -11.60 1.17 -1.12
C VAL A 114 -12.30 2.49 -0.76
N GLY A 115 -11.64 3.63 -0.97
CA GLY A 115 -12.19 4.96 -0.72
C GLY A 115 -11.79 5.55 0.64
N CYS A 116 -10.72 5.04 1.27
CA CYS A 116 -10.11 5.70 2.42
C CYS A 116 -9.09 6.73 1.93
N ASP A 117 -9.43 8.01 2.12
CA ASP A 117 -8.53 9.12 1.76
C ASP A 117 -7.47 9.34 2.86
N ILE A 118 -6.41 8.54 2.80
CA ILE A 118 -5.28 8.56 3.74
C ILE A 118 -4.34 9.76 3.55
N PHE A 119 -4.44 10.45 2.41
CA PHE A 119 -3.59 11.59 2.06
C PHE A 119 -4.20 12.92 2.53
N LYS A 120 -5.51 12.92 2.78
CA LYS A 120 -6.22 14.04 3.38
C LYS A 120 -5.54 14.46 4.68
N ASP A 121 -5.33 15.76 4.83
CA ASP A 121 -4.71 16.39 6.01
C ASP A 121 -3.23 16.01 6.24
N ARG A 122 -2.58 15.29 5.29
CA ARG A 122 -1.16 14.92 5.32
C ARG A 122 -0.41 15.48 4.10
N PRO A 123 -0.02 16.78 4.12
CA PRO A 123 0.58 17.43 2.95
C PRO A 123 1.93 16.83 2.55
N ARG A 124 2.77 16.45 3.53
CA ARG A 124 4.09 15.85 3.23
C ARG A 124 3.96 14.49 2.58
N LEU A 125 3.05 13.64 3.10
CA LEU A 125 2.69 12.38 2.46
C LEU A 125 2.12 12.57 1.05
N SER A 126 1.24 13.56 0.86
CA SER A 126 0.64 13.89 -0.44
C SER A 126 1.69 14.31 -1.47
N GLU A 127 2.64 15.15 -1.07
CA GLU A 127 3.74 15.57 -1.94
C GLU A 127 4.71 14.42 -2.24
N TRP A 128 5.02 13.57 -1.26
CA TRP A 128 5.83 12.37 -1.48
C TRP A 128 5.17 11.46 -2.52
N ARG A 129 3.87 11.19 -2.38
CA ARG A 129 3.10 10.43 -3.39
C ARG A 129 3.27 11.03 -4.78
N LYS A 130 3.08 12.35 -4.90
CA LYS A 130 3.19 13.05 -6.19
C LYS A 130 4.59 12.88 -6.80
N ARG A 131 5.64 13.08 -6.01
CA ARG A 131 7.03 12.90 -6.46
C ARG A 131 7.29 11.45 -6.91
N THR A 132 6.80 10.47 -6.14
CA THR A 132 6.94 9.05 -6.47
C THR A 132 6.19 8.70 -7.75
N GLU A 133 4.96 9.19 -7.93
CA GLU A 133 4.17 9.03 -9.16
C GLU A 133 4.87 9.67 -10.37
N ASP A 134 5.44 10.86 -10.22
CA ASP A 134 6.15 11.55 -11.30
C ASP A 134 7.41 10.79 -11.74
N VAL A 135 8.13 10.12 -10.81
CA VAL A 135 9.32 9.30 -11.13
C VAL A 135 8.96 7.96 -11.77
N ILE A 136 7.88 7.31 -11.32
CA ILE A 136 7.38 6.06 -11.91
C ILE A 136 6.79 6.31 -13.31
N GLY A 137 6.17 7.48 -13.49
CA GLY A 137 5.37 7.84 -14.64
C GLY A 137 3.90 7.52 -14.42
N LYS A 138 3.04 8.53 -14.61
CA LYS A 138 1.59 8.47 -14.37
C LYS A 138 0.89 7.29 -15.03
N GLU A 139 1.30 6.96 -16.25
CA GLU A 139 0.73 5.87 -17.03
C GLU A 139 0.98 4.51 -16.36
N LEU A 140 2.25 4.21 -16.05
CA LEU A 140 2.63 2.98 -15.36
C LEU A 140 2.02 2.93 -13.96
N PHE A 141 1.97 4.07 -13.27
CA PHE A 141 1.34 4.18 -11.96
C PHE A 141 -0.15 3.81 -12.01
N LEU A 142 -0.91 4.34 -12.96
CA LEU A 142 -2.33 4.02 -13.12
C LEU A 142 -2.54 2.56 -13.51
N GLN A 143 -1.71 2.02 -14.43
CA GLN A 143 -1.80 0.62 -14.84
C GLN A 143 -1.55 -0.34 -13.66
N ALA A 144 -0.51 -0.09 -12.86
CA ALA A 144 -0.20 -0.90 -11.69
C ALA A 144 -1.34 -0.90 -10.64
N HIS A 145 -2.12 0.18 -10.58
CA HIS A 145 -3.21 0.35 -9.61
C HIS A 145 -4.61 0.18 -10.22
N GLU A 146 -4.74 -0.23 -11.48
CA GLU A 146 -6.04 -0.29 -12.17
C GLU A 146 -7.04 -1.17 -11.41
N LEU A 147 -6.58 -2.35 -11.00
CA LEU A 147 -7.40 -3.33 -10.29
C LEU A 147 -7.90 -2.78 -8.95
N ILE A 148 -7.04 -2.09 -8.21
CA ILE A 148 -7.36 -1.61 -6.86
C ILE A 148 -8.20 -0.33 -6.88
N LEU A 149 -8.01 0.52 -7.88
CA LEU A 149 -8.78 1.75 -8.06
C LEU A 149 -10.17 1.48 -8.67
N ASN A 150 -10.38 0.32 -9.26
CA ASN A 150 -11.66 -0.08 -9.83
C ASN A 150 -12.35 -1.13 -8.96
N ILE A 151 -13.10 -0.65 -7.95
CA ILE A 151 -13.79 -1.54 -7.00
C ILE A 151 -14.77 -2.51 -7.68
N SER A 152 -15.37 -2.12 -8.81
CA SER A 152 -16.23 -3.00 -9.59
C SER A 152 -15.43 -4.18 -10.15
N LYS A 153 -14.29 -3.93 -10.80
CA LYS A 153 -13.38 -5.00 -11.25
C LYS A 153 -12.88 -5.84 -10.08
N LEU A 154 -12.48 -5.20 -8.98
CA LEU A 154 -11.98 -5.88 -7.79
C LEU A 154 -13.03 -6.83 -7.19
N SER A 155 -14.30 -6.40 -7.15
CA SER A 155 -15.42 -7.21 -6.66
C SER A 155 -15.75 -8.42 -7.54
N THR A 156 -15.34 -8.40 -8.81
CA THR A 156 -15.57 -9.49 -9.77
C THR A 156 -14.45 -10.53 -9.78
N ILE A 157 -13.36 -10.30 -9.07
CA ILE A 157 -12.23 -11.23 -9.03
C ILE A 157 -12.69 -12.54 -8.39
N GLN A 158 -12.72 -13.59 -9.21
CA GLN A 158 -12.91 -14.95 -8.72
C GLN A 158 -11.55 -15.47 -8.26
N ILE A 159 -11.33 -15.48 -6.95
CA ILE A 159 -10.21 -16.22 -6.37
C ILE A 159 -10.45 -17.70 -6.69
N ASN A 160 -9.43 -18.36 -7.26
CA ASN A 160 -9.45 -19.80 -7.50
C ASN A 160 -9.98 -20.53 -6.25
N PRO A 161 -10.97 -21.45 -6.36
CA PRO A 161 -11.57 -22.11 -5.20
C PRO A 161 -10.56 -22.76 -4.25
N GLN A 162 -9.54 -23.41 -4.79
CA GLN A 162 -8.47 -24.05 -4.00
C GLN A 162 -7.63 -23.00 -3.26
N LEU A 163 -7.27 -21.91 -3.95
CA LEU A 163 -6.56 -20.79 -3.32
C LEU A 163 -7.43 -20.10 -2.26
N LYS A 164 -8.73 -19.98 -2.50
CA LYS A 164 -9.69 -19.41 -1.54
C LYS A 164 -9.76 -20.25 -0.27
N GLU A 165 -9.80 -21.57 -0.39
CA GLU A 165 -9.75 -22.48 0.76
C GLU A 165 -8.43 -22.36 1.53
N GLN A 166 -7.29 -22.24 0.82
CA GLN A 166 -5.99 -22.04 1.46
C GLN A 166 -5.85 -20.68 2.16
N LEU A 167 -6.43 -19.62 1.58
CA LEU A 167 -6.37 -18.26 2.13
C LEU A 167 -7.42 -18.02 3.23
N ALA A 168 -8.56 -18.72 3.20
CA ALA A 168 -9.64 -18.57 4.16
C ALA A 168 -9.16 -18.61 5.63
N PRO A 169 -8.37 -19.59 6.11
CA PRO A 169 -7.92 -19.59 7.50
C PRO A 169 -7.03 -18.38 7.85
N VAL A 170 -6.21 -17.91 6.90
CA VAL A 170 -5.36 -16.73 7.10
C VAL A 170 -6.21 -15.46 7.19
N LEU A 171 -7.12 -15.27 6.24
CA LEU A 171 -8.01 -14.11 6.21
C LEU A 171 -8.94 -14.08 7.43
N LEU A 172 -9.48 -15.23 7.84
CA LEU A 172 -10.31 -15.33 9.05
C LEU A 172 -9.50 -15.04 10.31
N LYS A 173 -8.22 -15.43 10.38
CA LYS A 173 -7.34 -15.06 11.49
C LYS A 173 -7.09 -13.55 11.54
N MET A 174 -6.99 -12.89 10.39
CA MET A 174 -6.84 -11.43 10.31
C MET A 174 -8.10 -10.65 10.72
N MET A 175 -9.27 -11.29 10.63
CA MET A 175 -10.56 -10.71 11.05
C MET A 175 -10.87 -10.89 12.55
N ARG A 176 -10.05 -11.68 13.26
CA ARG A 176 -10.20 -11.96 14.69
C ARG A 176 -9.35 -11.05 15.57
#